data_AF-A0A0C6FX48-F1
#
_entry.id   AF-A0A0C6FX48-F1
#
_cell.length_a   1.000
_cell.length_b   1.000
_cell.length_c   1.000
_cell.angle_alpha   90.00
_cell.angle_beta   90.00
_cell.angle_gamma   90.00
#
_symmetry.space_group_name_H-M   'P 1'
#
loop_
_entity.id
_entity.type
_entity.pdbx_description
1 polymer ?
#
loop_
_entity_poly.entity_id
_entity_poly.type
_entity_poly.pdbx_seq_one_letter_code
_entity_poly.pdbx_strand_id
1 'polypeptide(L)'
;MLKGLLASLRENAYASMNKDYSRTSYNGVASAIGVPVLIGGVAVGSLNLMNLRNSLDEADVVARFVARLPAAAEITDAVSAMRGG
;
A
#
# COMPACT_ATOMS: atom_id res chain seq x y z
N MET A 1 19.52 7.93 2.45
CA MET A 1 18.41 7.25 3.16
C MET A 1 17.08 7.38 2.40
N LEU A 2 16.54 8.60 2.18
CA LEU A 2 15.24 8.79 1.51
C LEU A 2 15.19 8.28 0.05
N LYS A 3 16.22 8.55 -0.76
CA LYS A 3 16.26 8.09 -2.17
C LYS A 3 16.18 6.56 -2.29
N GLY A 4 16.86 5.84 -1.40
CA GLY A 4 16.84 4.38 -1.37
C GLY A 4 15.46 3.84 -0.99
N LEU A 5 14.80 4.45 0.00
CA LEU A 5 13.42 4.13 0.35
C LEU A 5 12.48 4.37 -0.84
N LEU A 6 12.56 5.53 -1.48
CA LEU A 6 11.70 5.80 -2.66
C LEU A 6 11.95 4.83 -3.81
N ALA A 7 13.19 4.38 -4.01
CA ALA A 7 13.50 3.35 -5.00
C ALA A 7 12.83 2.02 -4.65
N SER A 8 12.94 1.57 -3.40
CA SER A 8 12.31 0.30 -2.97
C SER A 8 10.79 0.36 -3.04
N LEU A 9 10.15 1.49 -2.71
CA LEU A 9 8.69 1.64 -2.83
C LEU A 9 8.22 1.53 -4.29
N ARG A 10 8.99 2.06 -5.23
CA ARG A 10 8.69 1.99 -6.67
C ARG A 10 8.89 0.57 -7.22
N GLU A 11 9.94 -0.12 -6.77
CA GLU A 11 10.21 -1.51 -7.14
C GLU A 11 9.15 -2.46 -6.58
N ASN A 12 8.78 -2.29 -5.31
CA ASN A 12 7.82 -3.15 -4.63
C ASN A 12 6.36 -2.85 -4.99
N ALA A 13 6.07 -1.66 -5.52
CA ALA A 13 4.71 -1.13 -5.78
C ALA A 13 3.81 -1.05 -4.52
N TYR A 14 4.39 -1.02 -3.32
CA TYR A 14 3.69 -0.77 -2.06
C TYR A 14 4.61 -0.15 -1.01
N ALA A 15 4.01 0.38 0.06
CA ALA A 15 4.68 0.90 1.24
C ALA A 15 4.17 0.19 2.50
N SER A 16 5.07 -0.20 3.40
CA SER A 16 4.70 -0.70 4.73
C SER A 16 4.76 0.41 5.78
N MET A 17 3.88 0.30 6.77
CA MET A 17 3.81 1.26 7.87
C MET A 17 5.11 1.28 8.68
N ASN A 18 5.58 2.49 8.98
CA ASN A 18 6.73 2.68 9.87
C ASN A 18 6.47 1.99 11.24
N LYS A 19 7.44 1.19 11.70
CA LYS A 19 7.32 0.39 12.92
C LYS A 19 7.23 1.23 14.19
N ASP A 20 7.91 2.37 14.24
CA ASP A 20 7.87 3.28 15.39
C ASP A 20 6.53 4.00 15.48
N TYR A 21 5.98 4.42 14.33
CA TYR A 21 4.63 4.98 14.28
C TYR A 21 3.57 3.97 14.79
N SER A 22 3.66 2.71 14.36
CA SER A 22 2.80 1.65 14.88
C SER A 22 2.95 1.45 16.40
N ARG A 23 4.19 1.47 16.90
CA ARG A 23 4.49 1.30 18.32
C ARG A 23 3.82 2.40 19.16
N THR A 24 3.93 3.65 18.71
CA THR A 24 3.42 4.82 19.42
C THR A 24 1.90 4.97 19.29
N SER A 25 1.35 4.78 18.09
CA SER A 25 -0.05 5.09 17.80
C SER A 25 -0.99 3.89 17.91
N TYR A 26 -0.46 2.67 17.84
CA TYR A 26 -1.23 1.42 17.82
C TYR A 26 -0.65 0.37 18.78
N ASN A 27 0.15 0.76 19.78
CA ASN A 27 0.81 -0.16 20.74
C ASN A 27 1.59 -1.30 20.07
N GLY A 28 2.03 -1.10 18.82
CA GLY A 28 2.73 -2.10 18.04
C GLY A 28 1.88 -3.28 17.57
N VAL A 29 0.56 -3.31 17.83
CA VAL A 29 -0.30 -4.46 17.49
C VAL A 29 -0.80 -4.43 16.05
N ALA A 30 -0.92 -3.24 15.45
CA ALA A 30 -1.40 -3.08 14.08
C ALA A 30 -0.26 -2.75 13.11
N SER A 31 -0.34 -3.26 11.89
CA SER A 31 0.45 -2.82 10.74
C SER A 31 -0.46 -2.37 9.62
N ALA A 32 0.12 -1.73 8.61
CA ALA A 32 -0.58 -1.48 7.37
C ALA A 32 0.35 -1.58 6.16
N ILE A 33 -0.23 -1.93 5.02
CA ILE A 33 0.38 -1.81 3.70
C ILE A 33 -0.46 -0.84 2.86
N GLY A 34 0.19 0.18 2.31
CA GLY A 34 -0.39 1.10 1.35
C GLY A 34 0.00 0.72 -0.08
N VAL A 35 -0.99 0.56 -0.95
CA VAL A 35 -0.81 0.34 -2.39
C VAL A 35 -1.27 1.59 -3.13
N PRO A 36 -0.44 2.20 -4.00
CA PRO A 36 -0.80 3.43 -4.68
C PRO A 36 -1.85 3.18 -5.78
N VAL A 37 -2.77 4.14 -5.95
CA VAL A 37 -3.66 4.23 -7.11
C VAL A 37 -3.06 5.28 -8.05
N LEU A 38 -2.76 4.90 -9.29
CA LEU A 38 -1.94 5.70 -10.21
C LEU A 38 -2.72 6.05 -11.48
N ILE A 39 -2.84 7.31 -11.85
CA ILE A 39 -3.37 7.73 -13.16
C ILE A 39 -2.23 8.31 -13.98
N GLY A 40 -1.93 7.72 -15.14
CA GLY A 40 -0.80 8.14 -15.96
C GLY A 40 0.54 8.11 -15.20
N GLY A 41 0.71 7.17 -14.27
CA GLY A 41 1.90 7.06 -13.41
C GLY A 41 1.95 8.05 -12.24
N VAL A 42 0.95 8.91 -12.08
CA VAL A 42 0.84 9.87 -10.96
C VAL A 42 -0.07 9.31 -9.87
N ALA A 43 0.41 9.28 -8.63
CA ALA A 43 -0.39 8.84 -7.50
C ALA A 43 -1.52 9.83 -7.22
N VAL A 44 -2.75 9.34 -7.23
CA VAL A 44 -3.98 10.11 -6.94
C VAL A 44 -4.65 9.67 -5.64
N GLY A 45 -4.19 8.56 -5.06
CA GLY A 45 -4.66 8.01 -3.80
C GLY A 45 -3.91 6.74 -3.45
N SER A 46 -4.38 6.04 -2.41
CA SER A 46 -3.88 4.72 -2.03
C SER A 46 -4.98 3.86 -1.45
N LEU A 47 -4.86 2.55 -1.63
CA LEU A 47 -5.57 1.54 -0.87
C LEU A 47 -4.75 1.18 0.37
N ASN A 48 -5.41 1.19 1.53
CA ASN A 48 -4.78 0.84 2.80
C ASN A 48 -5.29 -0.51 3.30
N LEU A 49 -4.38 -1.45 3.49
CA LEU A 49 -4.65 -2.75 4.09
C LEU A 49 -4.12 -2.74 5.51
N MET A 50 -5.00 -2.67 6.50
CA MET A 50 -4.63 -2.70 7.92
C MET A 50 -4.79 -4.11 8.48
N ASN A 51 -3.82 -4.57 9.25
CA ASN A 51 -3.80 -5.92 9.81
C ASN A 51 -3.28 -5.95 11.24
N LEU A 52 -3.65 -6.99 11.99
CA LEU A 52 -3.05 -7.30 13.27
C LEU A 52 -1.78 -8.11 13.07
N ARG A 53 -0.67 -7.68 13.70
CA ARG A 53 0.66 -8.28 13.55
C ARG A 53 0.79 -9.68 14.17
N ASN A 54 -0.10 -10.03 15.09
CA ASN A 54 -0.16 -11.38 15.65
C ASN A 54 -0.88 -12.37 14.72
N SER A 55 -1.55 -11.88 13.68
CA SER A 55 -2.36 -12.69 12.77
C SER A 55 -1.68 -12.89 11.42
N LEU A 56 -1.04 -11.84 10.89
CA LEU A 56 -0.32 -11.85 9.62
C LEU A 56 0.91 -10.95 9.71
N ASP A 57 2.02 -11.40 9.14
CA ASP A 57 3.17 -10.55 8.89
C ASP A 57 3.09 -9.83 7.54
N GLU A 58 4.11 -9.01 7.22
CA GLU A 58 4.13 -8.25 5.97
C GLU A 58 4.17 -9.17 4.74
N ALA A 59 4.95 -10.25 4.77
CA ALA A 59 5.06 -11.18 3.65
C ALA A 59 3.74 -11.91 3.40
N ASP A 60 3.04 -12.32 4.46
CA ASP A 60 1.70 -12.88 4.41
C ASP A 60 0.71 -11.91 3.76
N VAL A 61 0.69 -10.64 4.20
CA VAL A 61 -0.24 -9.64 3.66
C VAL A 61 0.06 -9.38 2.18
N VAL A 62 1.34 -9.26 1.80
CA VAL A 62 1.75 -9.05 0.41
C VAL A 62 1.32 -10.23 -0.47
N ALA A 63 1.64 -11.46 -0.06
CA ALA A 63 1.35 -12.66 -0.85
C ALA A 63 -0.16 -12.91 -1.01
N ARG A 64 -0.96 -12.63 0.03
CA ARG A 64 -2.40 -12.92 0.02
C ARG A 64 -3.22 -11.80 -0.60
N PHE A 65 -2.83 -10.56 -0.38
CA PHE A 65 -3.63 -9.40 -0.74
C PHE A 65 -2.95 -8.56 -1.81
N VAL A 66 -1.73 -8.08 -1.62
CA VAL A 66 -1.11 -7.14 -2.58
C VAL A 66 -0.87 -7.80 -3.94
N ALA A 67 -0.27 -9.00 -3.97
CA ALA A 67 -0.01 -9.72 -5.22
C ALA A 67 -1.29 -10.20 -5.94
N ARG A 68 -2.42 -10.22 -5.23
CA ARG A 68 -3.69 -10.77 -5.72
C ARG A 68 -4.82 -9.74 -5.85
N LEU A 69 -4.60 -8.49 -5.46
CA LEU A 69 -5.60 -7.44 -5.52
C LEU A 69 -5.48 -6.68 -6.85
N PRO A 70 -6.31 -7.00 -7.86
CA PRO A 70 -6.54 -6.08 -8.97
C PRO A 70 -7.22 -4.80 -8.50
N ALA A 71 -7.76 -4.73 -7.28
CA ALA A 71 -8.56 -3.59 -6.80
C ALA A 71 -7.89 -2.21 -6.96
N ALA A 72 -6.57 -2.10 -6.77
CA ALA A 72 -5.87 -0.82 -7.02
C ALA A 72 -5.87 -0.45 -8.51
N ALA A 73 -5.75 -1.44 -9.39
CA ALA A 73 -5.84 -1.28 -10.84
C ALA A 73 -7.30 -1.03 -11.27
N GLU A 74 -8.27 -1.75 -10.73
CA GLU A 74 -9.70 -1.52 -11.01
C GLU A 74 -10.15 -0.11 -10.60
N ILE A 75 -9.72 0.37 -9.43
CA ILE A 75 -9.97 1.74 -9.00
C ILE A 75 -9.23 2.72 -9.91
N THR A 76 -7.99 2.41 -10.29
CA THR A 76 -7.24 3.22 -11.26
C THR A 76 -8.01 3.37 -12.58
N ASP A 77 -8.53 2.27 -13.12
CA ASP A 77 -9.28 2.25 -14.37
C ASP A 77 -10.60 3.01 -14.23
N ALA A 78 -11.33 2.78 -13.15
CA ALA A 78 -12.59 3.46 -12.87
C ALA A 78 -12.40 4.99 -12.73
N VAL A 79 -11.41 5.44 -11.96
CA VAL A 79 -11.14 6.87 -11.78
C VAL A 79 -10.59 7.49 -13.06
N SER A 80 -9.81 6.75 -13.85
CA SER A 80 -9.32 7.22 -15.16
C SER A 80 -10.48 7.42 -16.14
N ALA A 81 -11.42 6.48 -16.20
CA ALA A 81 -12.61 6.57 -17.06
C ALA A 81 -13.50 7.77 -16.68
N MET A 82 -13.68 8.06 -15.39
CA MET A 82 -14.45 9.23 -14.93
C MET A 82 -13.82 10.57 -15.32
N ARG A 83 -12.49 10.62 -15.53
CA ARG A 83 -11.77 11.85 -15.91
C ARG A 83 -11.71 12.06 -17.42
N GLY A 84 -12.03 11.04 -18.22
CA GLY A 84 -12.03 11.08 -19.68
C GLY A 84 -13.40 11.39 -20.32
N GLY A 85 -14.39 11.83 -19.53
CA GLY A 85 -15.70 12.29 -19.97
C GLY A 85 -15.84 13.81 -19.98
#